data_AF-A0A9D4D2M3-F1
#
_entry.id   AF-A0A9D4D2M3-F1
#
_cell.length_a   1.000
_cell.length_b   1.000
_cell.length_c   1.000
_cell.angle_alpha   90.00
_cell.angle_beta   90.00
_cell.angle_gamma   90.00
#
_symmetry.space_group_name_H-M   'P 1'
#
loop_
_entity.id
_entity.type
_entity.pdbx_description
1 polymer ?
#
loop_
_entity_poly.entity_id
_entity_poly.type
_entity_poly.pdbx_seq_one_letter_code
_entity_poly.pdbx_strand_id
1 'polypeptide(L)'
;MDREGELNYSKVVDKLERRFGYRDLPETARVTFSSARQGDDESVDDWADRVLTLAGKGYRDLPEAYMLQESILRFCMGARDKEAGELVINQRPASIEQAFDKLKWAVHTHGLMYGRVKAVKKVECEGQMEVSKVKVAPQYRLVDRMVAMEKKNELLDEKMNVLMGKLDQLLARPVRSSSQSPARNVRCYRCNESGHMARDCPNQAPDKVGDTHKEGKKVSFSDLKVKGSV
;
A
#
# COMPACT_ATOMS: atom_id res chain seq x y z
N MET A 1 54.74 -15.98 -46.76
CA MET A 1 53.39 -15.68 -47.28
C MET A 1 52.43 -16.36 -46.33
N ASP A 2 51.95 -15.61 -45.35
CA ASP A 2 51.21 -16.15 -44.22
C ASP A 2 49.86 -16.72 -44.65
N ARG A 3 49.61 -17.94 -44.16
CA ARG A 3 48.39 -18.72 -44.35
C ARG A 3 47.17 -17.88 -43.96
N GLU A 4 46.20 -17.84 -44.86
CA GLU A 4 44.86 -17.28 -44.63
C GLU A 4 44.28 -17.90 -43.34
N GLY A 5 44.28 -17.09 -42.29
CA GLY A 5 43.86 -17.52 -40.96
C GLY A 5 42.40 -17.91 -40.96
N GLU A 6 42.13 -19.16 -40.56
CA GLU A 6 40.80 -19.75 -40.42
C GLU A 6 39.81 -18.75 -39.82
N LEU A 7 38.77 -18.45 -40.59
CA LEU A 7 37.67 -17.58 -40.19
C LEU A 7 36.87 -18.32 -39.11
N ASN A 8 37.12 -17.96 -37.86
CA ASN A 8 36.30 -18.39 -36.74
C ASN A 8 35.00 -17.56 -36.69
N TYR A 9 33.90 -18.16 -36.22
CA TYR A 9 32.60 -17.50 -36.06
C TYR A 9 32.73 -16.17 -35.32
N SER A 10 33.48 -16.12 -34.21
CA SER A 10 33.72 -14.88 -33.46
C SER A 10 34.38 -13.77 -34.29
N LYS A 11 35.34 -14.10 -35.16
CA LYS A 11 36.01 -13.12 -36.02
C LYS A 11 35.09 -12.60 -37.13
N VAL A 12 34.14 -13.43 -37.59
CA VAL A 12 33.12 -13.01 -38.56
C VAL A 12 32.11 -12.09 -37.90
N VAL A 13 31.64 -12.43 -36.69
CA VAL A 13 30.74 -11.59 -35.88
C VAL A 13 31.39 -10.24 -35.59
N ASP A 14 32.64 -10.20 -35.09
CA ASP A 14 33.38 -8.95 -34.84
C ASP A 14 33.49 -8.07 -36.09
N LYS A 15 33.73 -8.67 -37.26
CA LYS A 15 33.83 -7.94 -38.53
C LYS A 15 32.47 -7.38 -38.98
N LEU A 16 31.39 -8.14 -38.76
CA LEU A 16 30.02 -7.71 -39.08
C LEU A 16 29.57 -6.60 -38.14
N GLU A 17 29.83 -6.71 -36.84
CA GLU A 17 29.55 -5.68 -35.85
C GLU A 17 30.33 -4.40 -36.12
N ARG A 18 31.58 -4.47 -36.55
CA ARG A 18 32.36 -3.26 -36.90
C ARG A 18 31.84 -2.54 -38.14
N ARG A 19 31.34 -3.26 -39.15
CA ARG A 19 30.85 -2.67 -40.42
C ARG A 19 29.40 -2.22 -40.36
N PHE A 20 28.56 -3.06 -39.75
CA PHE A 20 27.10 -2.98 -39.77
C PHE A 20 26.49 -2.83 -38.37
N GLY A 21 27.31 -2.85 -37.31
CA GLY A 21 26.83 -2.64 -35.95
C GLY A 21 26.23 -1.24 -35.77
N TYR A 22 25.33 -1.17 -34.79
CA TYR A 22 24.51 0.00 -34.49
C TYR A 22 25.39 1.23 -34.21
N ARG A 23 25.31 2.24 -35.08
CA ARG A 23 26.22 3.40 -35.14
C ARG A 23 25.86 4.54 -34.19
N ASP A 24 24.68 4.52 -33.56
CA ASP A 24 24.40 5.52 -32.53
C ASP A 24 25.17 5.19 -31.26
N LEU A 25 25.72 6.22 -30.63
CA LEU A 25 26.32 6.15 -29.32
C LEU A 25 25.30 5.54 -28.33
N PRO A 26 25.68 4.54 -27.51
CA PRO A 26 24.80 3.98 -26.48
C PRO A 26 24.14 5.06 -25.60
N GLU A 27 24.82 6.19 -25.37
CA GLU A 27 24.32 7.33 -24.62
C GLU A 27 23.09 7.99 -25.26
N THR A 28 23.06 8.18 -26.59
CA THR A 28 21.90 8.76 -27.26
C THR A 28 20.72 7.78 -27.24
N ALA A 29 20.99 6.49 -27.37
CA ALA A 29 19.98 5.44 -27.21
C ALA A 29 19.41 5.39 -25.77
N ARG A 30 20.23 5.60 -24.74
CA ARG A 30 19.75 5.71 -23.34
C ARG A 30 18.91 6.96 -23.12
N VAL A 31 19.26 8.10 -23.72
CA VAL A 31 18.46 9.34 -23.63
C VAL A 31 17.09 9.16 -24.30
N THR A 32 17.05 8.56 -25.48
CA THR A 32 15.79 8.26 -26.17
C THR A 32 14.93 7.25 -25.40
N PHE A 33 15.55 6.19 -24.85
CA PHE A 33 14.89 5.25 -23.96
C PHE A 33 14.29 5.94 -22.72
N SER A 34 15.10 6.74 -22.02
CA SER A 34 14.69 7.39 -20.76
C SER A 34 13.62 8.47 -20.94
N SER A 35 13.42 8.99 -22.14
CA SER A 35 12.36 9.96 -22.46
C SER A 35 11.15 9.35 -23.16
N ALA A 36 11.20 8.05 -23.49
CA ALA A 36 10.14 7.36 -24.20
C ALA A 36 8.82 7.34 -23.41
N ARG A 37 7.71 7.53 -24.14
CA ARG A 37 6.33 7.47 -23.64
C ARG A 37 5.44 6.77 -24.65
N GLN A 38 4.38 6.12 -24.17
CA GLN A 38 3.33 5.51 -24.99
C GLN A 38 2.61 6.59 -25.82
N GLY A 39 2.41 6.30 -27.10
CA GLY A 39 1.66 7.15 -28.03
C GLY A 39 0.16 7.20 -27.75
N ASP A 40 -0.55 8.12 -28.41
CA ASP A 40 -2.00 8.28 -28.22
C ASP A 40 -2.84 7.23 -28.98
N ASP A 41 -2.27 6.61 -29.98
CA ASP A 41 -2.86 5.58 -30.84
C ASP A 41 -2.11 4.25 -30.72
N GLU A 42 -1.09 4.19 -29.87
CA GLU A 42 -0.25 3.03 -29.66
C GLU A 42 -0.86 2.06 -28.64
N SER A 43 -0.94 0.77 -29.01
CA SER A 43 -1.40 -0.26 -28.08
C SER A 43 -0.39 -0.47 -26.94
N VAL A 44 -0.84 -1.05 -25.83
CA VAL A 44 0.05 -1.36 -24.70
C VAL A 44 1.10 -2.42 -25.10
N ASP A 45 0.70 -3.33 -26.00
CA ASP A 45 1.56 -4.35 -26.59
C ASP A 45 2.69 -3.71 -27.43
N ASP A 46 2.34 -2.85 -28.39
CA ASP A 46 3.33 -2.15 -29.23
C ASP A 46 4.27 -1.28 -28.39
N TRP A 47 3.73 -0.66 -27.33
CA TRP A 47 4.53 0.11 -26.38
C TRP A 47 5.56 -0.76 -25.65
N ALA A 48 5.17 -1.95 -25.18
CA ALA A 48 6.09 -2.88 -24.51
C ALA A 48 7.24 -3.30 -25.44
N ASP A 49 6.92 -3.66 -26.68
CA ASP A 49 7.91 -4.04 -27.70
C ASP A 49 8.86 -2.89 -28.01
N ARG A 50 8.34 -1.66 -28.08
CA ARG A 50 9.15 -0.46 -28.32
C ARG A 50 10.07 -0.15 -27.14
N VAL A 51 9.61 -0.32 -25.90
CA VAL A 51 10.47 -0.16 -24.71
C VAL A 51 11.62 -1.14 -24.74
N LEU A 52 11.36 -2.43 -24.97
CA LEU A 52 12.40 -3.46 -25.05
C LEU A 52 13.39 -3.19 -26.20
N THR A 53 12.88 -2.75 -27.35
CA THR A 53 13.72 -2.39 -28.50
C THR A 53 14.65 -1.22 -28.18
N LEU A 54 14.14 -0.17 -27.53
CA LEU A 54 14.94 0.98 -27.11
C LEU A 54 15.94 0.60 -26.02
N ALA A 55 15.54 -0.25 -25.07
CA ALA A 55 16.40 -0.75 -24.01
C ALA A 55 17.56 -1.59 -24.55
N GLY A 56 17.29 -2.51 -25.49
CA GLY A 56 18.32 -3.33 -26.14
C GLY A 56 19.34 -2.48 -26.90
N LYS A 57 18.93 -1.36 -27.48
CA LYS A 57 19.85 -0.40 -28.13
C LYS A 57 20.67 0.42 -27.11
N GLY A 58 20.04 0.85 -26.02
CA GLY A 58 20.64 1.70 -24.99
C GLY A 58 21.56 0.98 -24.01
N TYR A 59 21.29 -0.28 -23.70
CA TYR A 59 21.98 -1.06 -22.68
C TYR A 59 22.67 -2.31 -23.23
N ARG A 60 23.02 -2.33 -24.52
CA ARG A 60 23.65 -3.48 -25.19
C ARG A 60 24.95 -3.96 -24.52
N ASP A 61 25.64 -3.04 -23.85
CA ASP A 61 26.92 -3.22 -23.17
C ASP A 61 26.76 -3.71 -21.72
N LEU A 62 25.52 -3.78 -21.23
CA LEU A 62 25.20 -4.12 -19.85
C LEU A 62 24.47 -5.47 -19.78
N PRO A 63 24.49 -6.15 -18.62
CA PRO A 63 23.78 -7.41 -18.45
C PRO A 63 22.28 -7.29 -18.76
N GLU A 64 21.70 -8.32 -19.37
CA GLU A 64 20.29 -8.37 -19.74
C GLU A 64 19.35 -8.11 -18.55
N ALA A 65 19.70 -8.61 -17.35
CA ALA A 65 18.94 -8.37 -16.13
C ALA A 65 18.80 -6.86 -15.79
N TYR A 66 19.86 -6.08 -16.00
CA TYR A 66 19.81 -4.63 -15.77
C TYR A 66 18.93 -3.93 -16.80
N MET A 67 19.08 -4.31 -18.08
CA MET A 67 18.24 -3.81 -19.18
C MET A 67 16.74 -4.10 -18.93
N LEU A 68 16.40 -5.31 -18.48
CA LEU A 68 15.01 -5.69 -18.18
C LEU A 68 14.46 -4.91 -16.99
N GLN A 69 15.25 -4.72 -15.93
CA GLN A 69 14.85 -3.92 -14.76
C GLN A 69 14.54 -2.46 -15.14
N GLU A 70 15.40 -1.83 -15.94
CA GLU A 70 15.16 -0.48 -16.46
C GLU A 70 13.94 -0.44 -17.39
N SER A 71 13.73 -1.50 -18.19
CA SER A 71 12.57 -1.63 -19.08
C SER A 71 11.25 -1.68 -18.31
N ILE A 72 11.17 -2.42 -17.20
CA ILE A 72 9.97 -2.48 -16.34
C ILE A 72 9.61 -1.08 -15.83
N LEU A 73 10.60 -0.36 -15.30
CA LEU A 73 10.40 0.99 -14.80
C LEU A 73 9.95 1.94 -15.91
N ARG A 74 10.62 1.89 -17.06
CA ARG A 74 10.29 2.74 -18.21
C ARG A 74 8.91 2.46 -18.77
N PHE A 75 8.54 1.20 -18.91
CA PHE A 75 7.24 0.76 -19.38
C PHE A 75 6.11 1.33 -18.53
N CYS A 76 6.24 1.24 -17.20
CA CYS A 76 5.22 1.74 -16.29
C CYS A 76 5.18 3.27 -16.21
N MET A 77 6.33 3.95 -16.15
CA MET A 77 6.39 5.42 -16.09
C MET A 77 5.99 6.10 -17.41
N GLY A 78 6.22 5.43 -18.53
CA GLY A 78 5.90 5.90 -19.87
C GLY A 78 4.48 5.52 -20.32
N ALA A 79 3.74 4.74 -19.54
CA ALA A 79 2.37 4.37 -19.84
C ALA A 79 1.46 5.59 -19.97
N ARG A 80 0.45 5.48 -20.84
CA ARG A 80 -0.50 6.57 -21.11
C ARG A 80 -1.35 6.93 -19.90
N ASP A 81 -1.87 5.90 -19.23
CA ASP A 81 -2.56 6.03 -17.94
C ASP A 81 -1.48 6.07 -16.84
N LYS A 82 -1.24 7.28 -16.31
CA LYS A 82 -0.17 7.53 -15.35
C LYS A 82 -0.50 6.89 -14.00
N GLU A 83 -1.77 6.92 -13.63
CA GLU A 83 -2.29 6.34 -12.40
C GLU A 83 -2.16 4.80 -12.43
N ALA A 84 -2.48 4.18 -13.56
CA ALA A 84 -2.25 2.75 -13.77
C ALA A 84 -0.75 2.41 -13.71
N GLY A 85 0.10 3.20 -14.38
CA GLY A 85 1.56 3.02 -14.34
C GLY A 85 2.14 3.11 -12.92
N GLU A 86 1.72 4.12 -12.15
CA GLU A 86 2.15 4.31 -10.75
C GLU A 86 1.71 3.15 -9.85
N LEU A 87 0.48 2.66 -10.01
CA LEU A 87 -0.02 1.50 -9.27
C LEU A 87 0.86 0.27 -9.53
N VAL A 88 1.23 0.02 -10.78
CA VAL A 88 2.06 -1.14 -11.15
C VAL A 88 3.46 -1.02 -10.57
N ILE A 89 4.08 0.17 -10.60
CA ILE A 89 5.41 0.41 -10.01
C ILE A 89 5.41 0.09 -8.51
N ASN A 90 4.37 0.51 -7.79
CA ASN A 90 4.24 0.27 -6.35
C ASN A 90 4.12 -1.22 -6.00
N GLN A 91 3.66 -2.05 -6.94
CA GLN A 91 3.61 -3.49 -6.79
C GLN A 91 4.91 -4.21 -7.13
N ARG A 92 5.98 -3.48 -7.48
CA ARG A 92 7.34 -3.96 -7.79
C ARG A 92 7.35 -5.23 -8.66
N PRO A 93 7.01 -5.11 -9.96
CA PRO A 93 7.02 -6.26 -10.85
C PRO A 93 8.43 -6.84 -10.98
N ALA A 94 8.54 -8.17 -10.99
CA ALA A 94 9.80 -8.88 -11.17
C ALA A 94 10.14 -9.13 -12.64
N SER A 95 9.15 -9.04 -13.54
CA SER A 95 9.32 -9.21 -14.98
C SER A 95 8.46 -8.22 -15.76
N ILE A 96 8.79 -8.02 -17.04
CA ILE A 96 8.03 -7.13 -17.92
C ILE A 96 6.62 -7.68 -18.22
N GLU A 97 6.47 -9.00 -18.33
CA GLU A 97 5.19 -9.69 -18.49
C GLU A 97 4.29 -9.45 -17.29
N GLN A 98 4.85 -9.55 -16.07
CA GLN A 98 4.10 -9.25 -14.85
C GLN A 98 3.67 -7.78 -14.80
N ALA A 99 4.55 -6.85 -15.21
CA ALA A 99 4.21 -5.42 -15.29
C ALA A 99 3.11 -5.17 -16.32
N PHE A 100 3.19 -5.83 -17.47
CA PHE A 100 2.24 -5.75 -18.56
C PHE A 100 0.85 -6.25 -18.18
N ASP A 101 0.74 -7.44 -17.57
CA ASP A 101 -0.54 -8.00 -17.12
C ASP A 101 -1.22 -7.09 -16.10
N LYS A 102 -0.44 -6.59 -15.12
CA LYS A 102 -0.93 -5.65 -14.11
C LYS A 102 -1.35 -4.32 -14.73
N LEU A 103 -0.64 -3.83 -15.74
CA LEU A 103 -0.99 -2.57 -16.41
C LEU A 103 -2.27 -2.73 -17.23
N LYS A 104 -2.42 -3.81 -18.01
CA LYS A 104 -3.67 -4.13 -18.72
C LYS A 104 -4.84 -4.23 -17.74
N TRP A 105 -4.67 -4.96 -16.64
CA TRP A 105 -5.67 -5.06 -15.58
C TRP A 105 -6.02 -3.69 -15.00
N ALA A 106 -5.03 -2.88 -14.66
CA ALA A 106 -5.23 -1.55 -14.11
C ALA A 106 -5.98 -0.64 -15.08
N VAL A 107 -5.63 -0.60 -16.37
CA VAL A 107 -6.33 0.21 -17.37
C VAL A 107 -7.81 -0.18 -17.48
N HIS A 108 -8.13 -1.47 -17.40
CA HIS A 108 -9.52 -1.94 -17.44
C HIS A 108 -10.28 -1.73 -16.13
N THR A 109 -9.65 -1.90 -14.97
CA THR A 109 -10.31 -1.88 -13.65
C THR A 109 -10.29 -0.52 -12.96
N HIS A 110 -9.26 0.28 -13.16
CA HIS A 110 -9.10 1.59 -12.51
C HIS A 110 -10.26 2.53 -12.89
N GLY A 111 -10.69 2.51 -14.15
CA GLY A 111 -11.87 3.25 -14.60
C GLY A 111 -13.20 2.77 -14.00
N LEU A 112 -13.29 1.50 -13.59
CA LEU A 112 -14.44 0.91 -12.92
C LEU A 112 -14.47 1.25 -11.42
N MET A 113 -13.31 1.29 -10.77
CA MET A 113 -13.18 1.49 -9.33
C MET A 113 -13.22 2.97 -8.92
N TYR A 114 -12.56 3.86 -9.68
CA TYR A 114 -12.40 5.27 -9.30
C TYR A 114 -13.19 6.25 -10.18
N GLY A 115 -13.85 5.73 -11.23
CA GLY A 115 -14.59 6.54 -12.19
C GLY A 115 -13.66 7.37 -13.09
N ARG A 116 -14.07 7.57 -14.34
CA ARG A 116 -13.34 8.42 -15.28
C ARG A 116 -13.49 9.88 -14.84
N VAL A 117 -12.52 10.46 -14.15
CA VAL A 117 -12.53 11.88 -13.80
C VAL A 117 -12.46 12.69 -15.10
N LYS A 118 -13.60 13.23 -15.55
CA LYS A 118 -13.64 14.10 -16.72
C LYS A 118 -12.88 15.38 -16.38
N ALA A 119 -11.98 15.80 -17.27
CA ALA A 119 -11.36 17.11 -17.18
C ALA A 119 -12.45 18.18 -17.18
N VAL A 120 -12.55 18.94 -16.08
CA VAL A 120 -13.47 20.07 -15.98
C VAL A 120 -12.97 21.15 -16.93
N LYS A 121 -13.75 21.49 -17.96
CA LYS A 121 -13.47 22.63 -18.84
C LYS A 121 -13.41 23.90 -17.98
N LYS A 122 -12.26 24.57 -18.01
CA LYS A 122 -12.08 25.88 -17.38
C LYS A 122 -13.09 26.85 -18.00
N VAL A 123 -14.00 27.37 -17.19
CA VAL A 123 -14.90 28.46 -17.60
C VAL A 123 -14.10 29.75 -17.50
N GLU A 124 -13.91 30.44 -18.63
CA GLU A 124 -13.24 31.74 -18.66
C GLU A 124 -14.32 32.82 -18.65
N CYS A 125 -14.39 33.60 -17.58
CA CYS A 125 -15.15 34.84 -17.53
C CYS A 125 -14.23 35.98 -17.97
N GLU A 126 -14.66 36.78 -18.95
CA GLU A 126 -13.92 37.94 -19.44
C GLU A 126 -13.92 39.08 -18.41
N GLY A 127 -12.72 39.50 -18.02
CA GLY A 127 -12.53 40.61 -17.07
C GLY A 127 -11.04 40.87 -16.81
N GLN A 128 -10.44 41.67 -17.69
CA GLN A 128 -9.27 42.55 -17.53
C GLN A 128 -7.98 42.01 -16.87
N MET A 129 -7.00 41.83 -17.75
CA MET A 129 -5.53 41.87 -17.62
C MET A 129 -4.90 41.94 -16.22
N GLU A 130 -4.30 40.82 -15.78
CA GLU A 130 -3.13 40.84 -14.90
C GLU A 130 -2.13 39.73 -15.27
N VAL A 131 -0.86 40.13 -15.28
CA VAL A 131 0.40 39.40 -15.50
C VAL A 131 0.30 37.90 -15.73
N SER A 132 0.77 37.49 -16.91
CA SER A 132 1.05 36.11 -17.31
C SER A 132 1.90 35.37 -16.26
N LYS A 133 1.25 34.67 -15.34
CA LYS A 133 1.89 33.61 -14.57
C LYS A 133 2.11 32.43 -15.51
N VAL A 134 3.37 32.21 -15.88
CA VAL A 134 3.84 30.95 -16.46
C VAL A 134 3.31 29.83 -15.58
N LYS A 135 2.47 28.95 -16.13
CA LYS A 135 2.05 27.73 -15.45
C LYS A 135 3.22 26.76 -15.47
N VAL A 136 4.16 26.97 -14.55
CA VAL A 136 5.01 25.88 -14.09
C VAL A 136 4.08 24.93 -13.36
N ALA A 137 3.91 23.71 -13.87
CA ALA A 137 3.20 22.67 -13.15
C ALA A 137 3.97 22.41 -11.85
N PRO A 138 3.39 22.67 -10.66
CA PRO A 138 4.15 22.49 -9.44
C PRO A 138 4.20 21.00 -9.14
N GLN A 139 5.41 20.46 -9.05
CA GLN A 139 5.72 19.15 -8.46
C GLN A 139 5.33 19.03 -6.96
N TYR A 140 4.55 19.95 -6.40
CA TYR A 140 4.30 20.08 -4.96
C TYR A 140 2.87 19.70 -4.49
N ARG A 141 2.00 19.19 -5.37
CA ARG A 141 0.63 18.82 -4.97
C ARG A 141 0.57 17.68 -3.93
N LEU A 142 1.59 16.83 -3.88
CA LEU A 142 1.72 15.77 -2.88
C LEU A 142 2.24 16.32 -1.54
N VAL A 143 3.19 17.26 -1.57
CA VAL A 143 3.75 17.88 -0.37
C VAL A 143 2.67 18.69 0.37
N ASP A 144 1.86 19.48 -0.34
CA ASP A 144 0.74 20.22 0.27
C ASP A 144 -0.27 19.27 0.93
N ARG A 145 -0.51 18.11 0.31
CA ARG A 145 -1.42 17.08 0.81
C ARG A 145 -0.80 16.30 1.99
N MET A 146 0.51 16.14 2.02
CA MET A 146 1.27 15.57 3.15
C MET A 146 1.25 16.52 4.36
N VAL A 147 1.52 17.81 4.16
CA VAL A 147 1.43 18.83 5.23
C VAL A 147 0.01 18.93 5.78
N ALA A 148 -1.00 18.86 4.91
CA ALA A 148 -2.40 18.82 5.34
C ALA A 148 -2.77 17.52 6.08
N MET A 149 -2.09 16.40 5.79
CA MET A 149 -2.25 15.14 6.52
C MET A 149 -1.56 15.19 7.88
N GLU A 150 -0.35 15.74 7.97
CA GLU A 150 0.40 15.94 9.21
C GLU A 150 -0.41 16.77 10.20
N LYS A 151 -1.01 17.88 9.74
CA LYS A 151 -1.91 18.71 10.58
C LYS A 151 -3.15 17.96 11.06
N LYS A 152 -3.66 17.00 10.28
CA LYS A 152 -4.77 16.13 10.72
C LYS A 152 -4.31 15.10 11.74
N ASN A 153 -3.07 14.60 11.64
CA ASN A 153 -2.49 13.69 12.62
C ASN A 153 -2.26 14.40 13.96
N GLU A 154 -1.76 15.64 13.95
CA GLU A 154 -1.64 16.46 15.17
C GLU A 154 -2.99 16.65 15.86
N LEU A 155 -4.06 16.91 15.09
CA LEU A 155 -5.43 17.03 15.64
C LEU A 155 -5.95 15.70 16.21
N LEU A 156 -5.58 14.57 15.61
CA LEU A 156 -5.94 13.25 16.11
C LEU A 156 -5.21 12.96 17.43
N ASP A 157 -3.94 13.32 17.54
CA ASP A 157 -3.16 13.17 18.78
C ASP A 157 -3.73 14.04 19.90
N GLU A 158 -4.13 15.29 19.60
CA GLU A 158 -4.80 16.15 20.57
C GLU A 158 -6.12 15.54 21.06
N LYS A 159 -6.94 15.03 20.14
CA LYS A 159 -8.20 14.33 20.49
C LYS A 159 -7.94 13.06 21.30
N MET A 160 -6.90 12.31 20.96
CA MET A 160 -6.50 11.10 21.69
C MET A 160 -6.10 11.44 23.12
N ASN A 161 -5.29 12.49 23.31
CA ASN A 161 -4.86 12.94 24.64
C ASN A 161 -6.05 13.40 25.49
N VAL A 162 -7.04 14.09 24.90
CA VAL A 162 -8.28 14.45 25.59
C VAL A 162 -9.08 13.20 26.00
N LEU A 163 -9.16 12.19 25.14
CA LEU A 163 -9.84 10.93 25.45
C LEU A 163 -9.12 10.14 26.55
N MET A 164 -7.79 10.09 26.50
CA MET A 164 -6.97 9.44 27.53
C MET A 164 -7.11 10.16 28.87
N GLY A 165 -7.14 11.50 28.90
CA GLY A 165 -7.40 12.25 30.13
C GLY A 165 -8.80 12.02 30.70
N LYS A 166 -9.83 11.85 29.84
CA LYS A 166 -11.17 11.45 30.29
C LYS A 166 -11.20 10.04 30.84
N LEU A 167 -10.45 9.11 30.24
CA LEU A 167 -10.32 7.75 30.73
C LEU A 167 -9.67 7.74 32.12
N ASP A 168 -8.59 8.51 32.32
CA ASP A 168 -7.94 8.66 33.63
C ASP A 168 -8.89 9.28 34.67
N GLN A 169 -9.72 10.25 34.30
CA GLN A 169 -10.75 10.79 35.21
C GLN A 169 -11.80 9.75 35.61
N LEU A 170 -12.17 8.85 34.70
CA LEU A 170 -13.11 7.77 34.99
C LEU A 170 -12.48 6.68 35.86
N LEU A 171 -11.19 6.39 35.64
CA LEU A 171 -10.43 5.41 36.43
C LEU A 171 -10.01 5.94 37.81
N ALA A 172 -9.74 7.24 37.94
CA ALA A 172 -9.43 7.92 39.19
C ALA A 172 -10.69 8.24 40.02
N ARG A 173 -11.90 8.03 39.46
CA ARG A 173 -13.14 8.20 40.19
C ARG A 173 -13.16 7.18 41.32
N PRO A 174 -13.17 7.61 42.60
CA PRO A 174 -13.16 6.67 43.70
C PRO A 174 -14.41 5.79 43.58
N VAL A 175 -14.19 4.49 43.43
CA VAL A 175 -15.24 3.49 43.63
C VAL A 175 -15.72 3.73 45.05
N ARG A 176 -16.92 4.30 45.19
CA ARG A 176 -17.61 4.27 46.49
C ARG A 176 -17.89 2.80 46.73
N SER A 177 -17.01 2.15 47.49
CA SER A 177 -17.36 0.88 48.12
C SER A 177 -18.65 1.15 48.88
N SER A 178 -19.71 0.43 48.55
CA SER A 178 -21.00 0.58 49.23
C SER A 178 -20.97 0.03 50.67
N SER A 179 -19.79 -0.07 51.30
CA SER A 179 -19.61 -0.69 52.61
C SER A 179 -19.49 0.30 53.76
N GLN A 180 -19.53 1.61 53.52
CA GLN A 180 -19.56 2.61 54.60
C GLN A 180 -20.78 3.52 54.48
N SER A 181 -21.93 2.93 54.80
CA SER A 181 -23.02 3.69 55.42
C SER A 181 -22.66 3.87 56.90
N PRO A 182 -22.97 5.02 57.54
CA PRO A 182 -22.74 5.19 58.97
C PRO A 182 -23.47 4.06 59.69
N ALA A 183 -22.80 3.44 60.66
CA ALA A 183 -23.29 2.31 61.43
C ALA A 183 -24.64 2.62 62.10
N ARG A 184 -25.73 2.47 61.36
CA ARG A 184 -27.04 2.19 61.93
C ARG A 184 -26.93 0.78 62.46
N ASN A 185 -26.95 0.67 63.78
CA ASN A 185 -26.83 -0.54 64.58
C ASN A 185 -27.89 -1.57 64.17
N VAL A 186 -27.67 -2.27 63.04
CA VAL A 186 -28.55 -3.30 62.52
C VAL A 186 -28.26 -4.56 63.33
N ARG A 187 -29.29 -5.02 64.07
CA ARG A 187 -29.28 -6.32 64.73
C ARG A 187 -29.97 -7.33 63.84
N CYS A 188 -29.37 -8.51 63.75
CA CYS A 188 -29.91 -9.63 63.02
C CYS A 188 -31.22 -10.09 63.68
N TYR A 189 -32.33 -10.10 62.93
CA TYR A 189 -33.61 -10.58 63.44
C TYR A 189 -33.64 -12.09 63.79
N ARG A 190 -32.58 -12.85 63.48
CA ARG A 190 -32.47 -14.28 63.75
C ARG A 190 -31.65 -14.59 65.01
N CYS A 191 -30.44 -14.06 65.13
CA CYS A 191 -29.57 -14.30 66.29
C CYS A 191 -29.47 -13.12 67.27
N ASN A 192 -30.10 -11.98 66.94
CA ASN A 192 -30.09 -10.75 67.73
C ASN A 192 -28.72 -10.07 67.91
N GLU A 193 -27.68 -10.57 67.22
CA GLU A 193 -26.34 -9.98 67.20
C GLU A 193 -26.25 -8.81 66.21
N SER A 194 -25.36 -7.86 66.47
CA SER A 194 -25.17 -6.67 65.62
C SER A 194 -24.15 -6.91 64.50
N GLY A 195 -24.27 -6.16 63.41
CA GLY A 195 -23.30 -6.14 62.31
C GLY A 195 -23.72 -6.90 61.05
N HIS A 196 -24.88 -7.58 61.04
CA HIS A 196 -25.43 -8.27 59.86
C HIS A 196 -26.97 -8.36 59.92
N MET A 197 -27.63 -8.60 58.79
CA MET A 197 -29.08 -8.87 58.70
C MET A 197 -29.36 -10.38 58.65
N ALA A 198 -30.61 -10.81 58.88
CA ALA A 198 -30.97 -12.25 58.93
C ALA A 198 -30.59 -13.06 57.67
N ARG A 199 -30.43 -12.40 56.52
CA ARG A 199 -30.00 -13.00 55.25
C ARG A 199 -28.51 -13.34 55.19
N ASP A 200 -27.70 -12.67 55.99
CA ASP A 200 -26.25 -12.83 56.07
C ASP A 200 -25.83 -13.43 57.42
N CYS A 201 -26.76 -14.10 58.11
CA CYS A 201 -26.51 -14.66 59.42
C CYS A 201 -25.57 -15.88 59.29
N PRO A 202 -24.41 -15.88 59.98
CA PRO A 202 -23.45 -16.98 59.92
C PRO A 202 -24.00 -18.28 60.52
N ASN A 203 -25.06 -18.19 61.33
CA ASN A 203 -25.80 -19.33 61.87
C ASN A 203 -26.88 -19.87 60.90
N GLN A 204 -26.67 -19.74 59.58
CA GLN A 204 -27.52 -20.43 58.61
C GLN A 204 -27.28 -21.94 58.71
N ALA A 205 -28.34 -22.69 59.04
CA ALA A 205 -28.32 -24.14 58.87
C ALA A 205 -28.08 -24.45 57.37
N PRO A 206 -27.27 -25.47 57.04
CA PRO A 206 -26.92 -25.77 55.65
C PRO A 206 -28.13 -26.36 54.92
N ASP A 207 -28.85 -25.51 54.20
CA ASP A 207 -29.71 -25.98 53.11
C ASP A 207 -28.82 -26.40 51.93
N LYS A 208 -29.19 -27.54 51.36
CA LYS A 208 -28.35 -28.38 50.51
C LYS A 208 -27.75 -27.65 49.31
N VAL A 209 -26.43 -27.79 49.18
CA VAL A 209 -25.64 -27.49 47.98
C VAL A 209 -26.13 -28.33 46.80
N GLY A 210 -26.33 -27.68 45.66
CA GLY A 210 -26.62 -28.27 44.36
C GLY A 210 -25.99 -27.44 43.24
N ASP A 211 -24.67 -27.38 43.24
CA ASP A 211 -23.83 -26.86 42.15
C ASP A 211 -23.88 -27.79 40.92
N THR A 212 -24.12 -27.22 39.73
CA THR A 212 -23.38 -27.64 38.51
C THR A 212 -23.19 -26.45 37.58
N HIS A 213 -22.01 -25.84 37.67
CA HIS A 213 -21.35 -25.13 36.56
C HIS A 213 -21.01 -26.16 35.44
N LYS A 214 -21.25 -25.82 34.16
CA LYS A 214 -20.50 -26.42 33.05
C LYS A 214 -19.91 -25.33 32.16
N GLU A 215 -18.59 -25.44 32.05
CA GLU A 215 -17.63 -24.53 31.43
C GLU A 215 -17.71 -24.51 29.89
N GLY A 216 -17.30 -23.38 29.33
CA GLY A 216 -17.14 -23.17 27.90
C GLY A 216 -16.05 -24.05 27.30
N LYS A 217 -16.38 -24.70 26.18
CA LYS A 217 -15.48 -25.56 25.41
C LYS A 217 -14.52 -24.68 24.60
N LYS A 218 -13.25 -24.65 25.03
CA LYS A 218 -12.13 -24.19 24.19
C LYS A 218 -11.96 -25.18 23.04
N VAL A 219 -12.11 -24.72 21.80
CA VAL A 219 -11.74 -25.48 20.60
C VAL A 219 -10.26 -25.23 20.31
N SER A 220 -9.43 -26.26 20.47
CA SER A 220 -8.04 -26.28 20.06
C SER A 220 -7.93 -26.57 18.56
N PHE A 221 -7.13 -25.76 17.88
CA PHE A 221 -6.85 -25.82 16.46
C PHE A 221 -5.73 -26.84 16.20
N SER A 222 -6.06 -28.12 16.10
CA SER A 222 -5.06 -29.16 15.79
C SER A 222 -5.61 -30.41 15.10
N ASP A 223 -6.64 -30.28 14.26
CA ASP A 223 -7.12 -31.40 13.40
C ASP A 223 -7.69 -30.92 12.05
N LEU A 224 -6.85 -30.30 11.21
CA LEU A 224 -7.18 -30.11 9.80
C LEU A 224 -6.34 -31.05 8.93
N LYS A 225 -6.88 -32.26 8.72
CA LYS A 225 -6.33 -33.23 7.79
C LYS A 225 -6.70 -32.82 6.37
N VAL A 226 -5.72 -32.29 5.64
CA VAL A 226 -5.80 -31.99 4.21
C VAL A 226 -6.07 -33.29 3.46
N LYS A 227 -7.24 -33.42 2.85
CA LYS A 227 -7.50 -34.40 1.79
C LYS A 227 -7.22 -33.73 0.46
N GLY A 228 -6.09 -34.09 -0.15
CA GLY A 228 -5.87 -33.92 -1.57
C GLY A 228 -6.74 -34.89 -2.36
N SER A 229 -7.32 -34.42 -3.46
CA SER A 229 -7.84 -35.27 -4.52
C SER A 229 -7.51 -34.59 -5.85
N VAL A 230 -6.65 -35.32 -6.57
CA VAL A 230 -6.49 -35.50 -8.03
C VAL A 230 -7.07 -34.41 -8.93
#